data_AF-A0A846E0K8-F1
#
_entry.id   AF-A0A846E0K8-F1
#
_cell.length_a   1.000
_cell.length_b   1.000
_cell.length_c   1.000
_cell.angle_alpha   90.00
_cell.angle_beta   90.00
_cell.angle_gamma   90.00
#
_symmetry.space_group_name_H-M   'P 1'
#
loop_
_entity.id
_entity.type
_entity.pdbx_description
1 polymer ?
#
loop_
_entity_poly.entity_id
_entity_poly.type
_entity_poly.pdbx_seq_one_letter_code
_entity_poly.pdbx_strand_id
1 'polypeptide(L)'
;RPSVEYTPAPFTVSAKERWAIAQEYLVILALHLGVMTFLRFHPLSLLLGYFLPIGIGYAGAMFYIFTNHLLCQMTSVNDPLANTLSIRVPKLFDRLHLNFSYHTEHHIFPGMNSDYYPLVQELLKTHYPERYNLLGAGEAWRLLLQTPRHYQDNQTLTNWAADRSVPCPLNLRELEENKEKAPIC
;
A
#
# COMPACT_ATOMS: atom_id res chain seq x y z
N ARG A 1 8.25 5.85 27.76
CA ARG A 1 7.32 5.62 26.62
C ARG A 1 5.92 5.93 27.11
N PRO A 2 5.22 6.93 26.57
CA PRO A 2 3.80 7.09 26.87
C PRO A 2 3.04 5.86 26.35
N SER A 3 2.25 5.23 27.21
CA SER A 3 1.37 4.11 26.86
C SER A 3 0.26 4.63 25.94
N VAL A 4 0.10 4.02 24.77
CA VAL A 4 -0.98 4.36 23.86
C VAL A 4 -2.28 3.80 24.44
N GLU A 5 -3.24 4.67 24.74
CA GLU A 5 -4.53 4.33 25.36
C GLU A 5 -5.56 4.01 24.26
N TYR A 6 -5.34 2.92 23.53
CA TYR A 6 -6.43 2.30 22.78
C TYR A 6 -6.49 0.84 23.18
N THR A 7 -7.64 0.42 23.70
CA THR A 7 -7.94 -1.00 23.89
C THR A 7 -8.28 -1.56 22.52
N PRO A 8 -7.50 -2.51 21.96
CA PRO A 8 -7.97 -3.26 20.80
C PRO A 8 -9.34 -3.83 21.18
N ALA A 9 -10.34 -3.68 20.31
CA ALA A 9 -11.69 -4.15 20.59
C ALA A 9 -11.60 -5.58 21.12
N PRO A 10 -12.01 -5.86 22.38
CA PRO A 10 -11.84 -7.18 22.97
C PRO A 10 -12.85 -8.10 22.29
N PHE A 11 -12.43 -8.77 21.22
CA PHE A 11 -13.22 -9.84 20.64
C PHE A 11 -12.85 -11.15 21.32
N THR A 12 -13.85 -11.89 21.76
CA THR A 12 -13.67 -13.23 22.31
C THR A 12 -13.95 -14.24 21.20
N VAL A 13 -12.95 -15.06 20.87
CA VAL A 13 -13.12 -16.15 19.90
C VAL A 13 -13.60 -17.40 20.65
N SER A 14 -14.85 -17.77 20.41
CA SER A 14 -15.49 -18.97 20.94
C SER A 14 -14.81 -20.26 20.47
N ALA A 15 -15.04 -21.37 21.16
CA ALA A 15 -14.54 -22.68 20.74
C ALA A 15 -15.06 -23.09 19.35
N LYS A 16 -16.30 -22.71 19.02
CA LYS A 16 -16.91 -22.95 17.71
C LYS A 16 -16.17 -22.19 16.61
N GLU A 17 -15.89 -20.90 16.82
CA GLU A 17 -15.15 -20.08 15.84
C GLU A 17 -13.71 -20.57 15.68
N ARG A 18 -13.04 -20.99 16.75
CA ARG A 18 -11.70 -21.61 16.65
C ARG A 18 -11.71 -22.85 15.76
N TRP A 19 -12.74 -23.68 15.89
CA TRP A 19 -12.91 -24.85 15.02
C TRP A 19 -13.16 -24.47 13.56
N ALA A 20 -14.00 -23.46 13.31
CA ALA A 20 -14.22 -22.95 11.96
C ALA A 20 -12.91 -22.43 11.32
N ILE A 21 -12.16 -21.60 12.06
CA ILE A 21 -10.84 -21.09 11.63
C ILE A 21 -9.87 -22.25 11.34
N ALA A 22 -9.84 -23.28 12.19
CA ALA A 22 -8.99 -24.45 11.96
C ALA A 22 -9.39 -25.21 10.67
N GLN A 23 -10.69 -25.35 10.40
CA GLN A 23 -11.18 -25.97 9.16
C GLN A 23 -10.81 -25.14 7.93
N GLU A 24 -11.00 -23.82 7.98
CA GLU A 24 -10.59 -22.90 6.90
C GLU A 24 -9.08 -23.02 6.61
N TYR A 25 -8.26 -23.04 7.65
CA TYR A 25 -6.82 -23.23 7.52
C TYR A 25 -6.46 -24.60 6.90
N LEU A 26 -7.12 -25.68 7.33
CA LEU A 26 -6.90 -27.01 6.76
C LEU A 26 -7.31 -27.07 5.28
N VAL A 27 -8.38 -26.38 4.87
CA VAL A 27 -8.78 -26.27 3.46
C VAL A 27 -7.70 -25.53 2.66
N ILE A 28 -7.21 -24.39 3.15
CA ILE A 28 -6.13 -23.63 2.50
C ILE A 28 -4.88 -24.50 2.37
N LEU A 29 -4.47 -25.17 3.44
CA LEU A 29 -3.32 -26.09 3.43
C LEU A 29 -3.50 -27.22 2.42
N ALA A 30 -4.69 -27.84 2.39
CA ALA A 30 -5.01 -28.92 1.45
C ALA A 30 -4.95 -28.44 0.00
N LEU A 31 -5.41 -27.22 -0.30
CA LEU A 31 -5.30 -26.62 -1.64
C LEU A 31 -3.83 -26.43 -2.05
N HIS A 32 -3.00 -25.87 -1.17
CA HIS A 32 -1.58 -25.68 -1.45
C HIS A 32 -0.86 -27.02 -1.66
N LEU A 33 -1.09 -28.00 -0.78
CA LEU A 33 -0.53 -29.35 -0.93
C LEU A 33 -1.06 -30.05 -2.18
N GLY A 34 -2.32 -29.83 -2.55
CA GLY A 34 -2.92 -30.35 -3.77
C GLY A 34 -2.21 -29.85 -5.02
N VAL A 35 -1.92 -28.54 -5.11
CA VAL A 35 -1.14 -27.97 -6.22
C VAL A 35 0.29 -28.52 -6.23
N MET A 36 0.95 -28.59 -5.07
CA MET A 36 2.32 -29.14 -4.99
C MET A 36 2.38 -30.63 -5.41
N THR A 37 1.37 -31.40 -5.02
CA THR A 37 1.22 -32.82 -5.38
C THR A 37 0.92 -32.98 -6.88
N PHE A 38 0.05 -32.13 -7.44
CA PHE A 38 -0.22 -32.07 -8.88
C PHE A 38 1.07 -31.79 -9.68
N LEU A 39 1.94 -30.92 -9.16
CA LEU A 39 3.27 -30.63 -9.69
C LEU A 39 4.32 -31.70 -9.33
N ARG A 40 3.90 -32.80 -8.69
CA ARG A 40 4.71 -33.96 -8.29
C ARG A 40 5.91 -33.64 -7.41
N PHE A 41 5.85 -32.53 -6.67
CA PHE A 41 6.97 -31.99 -5.90
C PHE A 41 8.28 -31.83 -6.70
N HIS A 42 8.19 -31.73 -8.03
CA HIS A 42 9.37 -31.56 -8.87
C HIS A 42 9.93 -30.14 -8.68
N PRO A 43 11.20 -29.94 -8.29
CA PRO A 43 11.72 -28.65 -7.86
C PRO A 43 11.51 -27.52 -8.88
N LEU A 44 11.78 -27.77 -10.16
CA LEU A 44 11.60 -26.77 -11.21
C LEU A 44 10.12 -26.45 -11.46
N SER A 45 9.25 -27.46 -11.35
CA SER A 45 7.81 -27.28 -11.56
C SER A 45 7.20 -26.46 -10.42
N LEU A 46 7.62 -26.72 -9.18
CA LEU A 46 7.23 -25.92 -8.02
C LEU A 46 7.74 -24.49 -8.12
N LEU A 47 9.00 -24.30 -8.53
CA LEU A 47 9.57 -22.97 -8.66
C LEU A 47 8.79 -22.14 -9.69
N LEU A 48 8.59 -22.66 -10.91
CA LEU A 48 7.98 -21.90 -12.00
C LEU A 48 6.45 -21.85 -11.94
N GLY A 49 5.80 -22.93 -11.47
CA GLY A 49 4.35 -23.07 -11.49
C GLY A 49 3.64 -22.67 -10.19
N TYR A 50 4.38 -22.52 -9.08
CA TYR A 50 3.78 -22.22 -7.78
C TYR A 50 4.46 -21.03 -7.10
N PHE A 51 5.76 -21.10 -6.82
CA PHE A 51 6.45 -20.04 -6.07
C PHE A 51 6.64 -18.76 -6.87
N LEU A 52 7.06 -18.85 -8.13
CA LEU A 52 7.32 -17.67 -8.96
C LEU A 52 6.03 -16.85 -9.21
N PRO A 53 4.87 -17.44 -9.59
CA PRO A 53 3.63 -16.68 -9.77
C PRO A 53 3.15 -16.01 -8.48
N ILE A 54 3.21 -16.72 -7.34
CA ILE A 54 2.86 -16.16 -6.03
C ILE A 54 3.81 -15.02 -5.68
N GLY A 55 5.11 -15.21 -5.89
CA GLY A 55 6.13 -14.20 -5.65
C GLY A 55 5.92 -12.93 -6.49
N ILE A 56 5.59 -13.07 -7.77
CA ILE A 56 5.26 -11.94 -8.65
C ILE A 56 4.01 -11.21 -8.15
N GLY A 57 2.94 -11.94 -7.82
CA GLY A 57 1.71 -11.35 -7.28
C GLY A 57 1.94 -10.61 -5.97
N TYR A 58 2.68 -11.22 -5.04
CA TYR A 58 3.02 -10.61 -3.76
C TYR A 58 3.92 -9.39 -3.92
N ALA A 59 4.93 -9.45 -4.79
CA ALA A 59 5.78 -8.30 -5.11
C ALA A 59 4.96 -7.14 -5.68
N GLY A 60 3.99 -7.42 -6.57
CA GLY A 60 3.05 -6.41 -7.08
C GLY A 60 2.18 -5.79 -5.99
N ALA A 61 1.60 -6.62 -5.11
CA ALA A 61 0.81 -6.12 -3.98
C ALA A 61 1.65 -5.25 -3.04
N MET A 62 2.86 -5.70 -2.67
CA MET A 62 3.77 -4.95 -1.82
C MET A 62 4.22 -3.64 -2.47
N PHE A 63 4.47 -3.65 -3.79
CA PHE A 63 4.80 -2.45 -4.54
C PHE A 63 3.72 -1.37 -4.32
N TYR A 64 2.44 -1.68 -4.57
CA TYR A 64 1.35 -0.73 -4.36
C TYR A 64 1.19 -0.31 -2.90
N ILE A 65 1.16 -1.25 -1.96
CA ILE A 65 1.00 -0.92 -0.53
C ILE A 65 2.07 0.08 -0.09
N PHE A 66 3.31 -0.17 -0.50
CA PHE A 66 4.42 0.67 -0.11
C PHE A 66 4.44 2.01 -0.83
N THR A 67 4.17 2.08 -2.13
CA THR A 67 4.11 3.35 -2.85
C THR A 67 2.93 4.19 -2.39
N ASN A 68 1.77 3.58 -2.16
CA ASN A 68 0.54 4.31 -1.92
C ASN A 68 0.44 4.89 -0.49
N HIS A 69 1.30 4.46 0.44
CA HIS A 69 1.22 4.89 1.85
C HIS A 69 2.52 5.41 2.45
N LEU A 70 3.69 4.83 2.12
CA LEU A 70 4.92 5.12 2.87
C LEU A 70 5.64 6.40 2.44
N LEU A 71 5.01 7.27 1.66
CA LEU A 71 5.50 8.62 1.33
C LEU A 71 4.62 9.72 1.94
N CYS A 72 3.47 9.34 2.49
CA CYS A 72 2.46 10.22 3.04
C CYS A 72 2.74 10.49 4.52
N GLN A 73 2.19 11.58 5.05
CA GLN A 73 2.20 11.81 6.48
C GLN A 73 1.05 11.03 7.14
N MET A 74 1.16 10.78 8.44
CA MET A 74 0.02 10.42 9.28
C MET A 74 -0.65 11.69 9.80
N THR A 75 -1.97 11.69 9.90
CA THR A 75 -2.73 12.80 10.49
C THR A 75 -3.56 12.30 11.67
N SER A 76 -3.97 13.21 12.55
CA SER A 76 -4.81 12.88 13.71
C SER A 76 -6.20 12.37 13.32
N VAL A 77 -6.65 12.74 12.11
CA VAL A 77 -7.86 12.22 11.47
C VAL A 77 -7.41 11.37 10.29
N ASN A 78 -8.12 10.28 10.01
CA ASN A 78 -7.89 9.49 8.80
C ASN A 78 -8.38 10.29 7.58
N ASP A 79 -7.49 11.06 6.96
CA ASP A 79 -7.75 11.88 5.78
C ASP A 79 -7.08 11.22 4.56
N PRO A 80 -7.84 10.50 3.71
CA PRO A 80 -7.29 9.83 2.55
C PRO A 80 -6.48 10.74 1.62
N LEU A 81 -6.82 12.03 1.50
CA LEU A 81 -6.07 12.95 0.63
C LEU A 81 -4.66 13.21 1.16
N ALA A 82 -4.48 13.21 2.48
CA ALA A 82 -3.17 13.43 3.12
C ALA A 82 -2.41 12.14 3.42
N ASN A 83 -3.11 11.03 3.70
CA ASN A 83 -2.53 9.78 4.19
C ASN A 83 -2.32 8.72 3.10
N THR A 84 -2.70 9.03 1.86
CA THR A 84 -2.56 8.11 0.72
C THR A 84 -2.05 8.83 -0.52
N LEU A 85 -1.52 8.03 -1.44
CA LEU A 85 -1.02 8.43 -2.75
C LEU A 85 -1.64 7.50 -3.81
N SER A 86 -2.21 8.10 -4.85
CA SER A 86 -2.49 7.39 -6.10
C SER A 86 -1.28 7.46 -7.02
N ILE A 87 -1.08 6.45 -7.86
CA ILE A 87 0.06 6.39 -8.78
C ILE A 87 -0.38 6.18 -10.22
N ARG A 88 0.34 6.76 -11.18
CA ARG A 88 0.13 6.51 -12.61
C ARG A 88 0.94 5.29 -13.03
N VAL A 89 0.26 4.27 -13.52
CA VAL A 89 0.84 3.08 -14.20
C VAL A 89 0.32 2.99 -15.63
N PRO A 90 0.94 2.18 -16.52
CA PRO A 90 0.34 1.91 -17.82
C PRO A 90 -1.07 1.32 -17.70
N LYS A 91 -2.00 1.75 -18.56
CA LYS A 91 -3.43 1.36 -18.53
C LYS A 91 -3.68 -0.16 -18.52
N LEU A 92 -2.75 -0.94 -19.05
CA LEU A 92 -2.83 -2.41 -18.98
C LEU A 92 -2.78 -2.88 -17.53
N PHE A 93 -1.88 -2.34 -16.71
CA PHE A 93 -1.76 -2.69 -15.30
C PHE A 93 -2.93 -2.16 -14.49
N ASP A 94 -3.47 -0.98 -14.83
CA ASP A 94 -4.72 -0.50 -14.24
C ASP A 94 -5.81 -1.56 -14.40
N ARG A 95 -6.04 -2.09 -15.61
CA ARG A 95 -7.07 -3.11 -15.83
C ARG A 95 -6.76 -4.44 -15.15
N LEU A 96 -5.53 -4.94 -15.28
CA LEU A 96 -5.13 -6.22 -14.69
C LEU A 96 -5.17 -6.20 -13.16
N HIS A 97 -4.92 -5.04 -12.55
CA HIS A 97 -4.95 -4.85 -11.11
C HIS A 97 -6.22 -4.14 -10.64
N LEU A 98 -7.31 -4.20 -11.40
CA LEU A 98 -8.63 -3.67 -11.01
C LEU A 98 -8.57 -2.22 -10.51
N ASN A 99 -7.84 -1.36 -11.22
CA ASN A 99 -7.60 0.06 -10.93
C ASN A 99 -7.05 0.33 -9.51
N PHE A 100 -6.27 -0.60 -8.93
CA PHE A 100 -5.68 -0.44 -7.59
C PHE A 100 -4.64 0.70 -7.48
N SER A 101 -4.15 1.19 -8.62
CA SER A 101 -3.32 2.39 -8.72
C SER A 101 -4.04 3.67 -8.28
N TYR A 102 -5.38 3.70 -8.34
CA TYR A 102 -6.27 4.77 -7.88
C TYR A 102 -6.61 4.59 -6.40
N HIS A 103 -5.58 4.63 -5.56
CA HIS A 103 -5.69 4.21 -4.18
C HIS A 103 -6.33 5.25 -3.27
N THR A 104 -6.07 6.53 -3.49
CA THR A 104 -6.76 7.61 -2.79
C THR A 104 -8.27 7.56 -3.06
N GLU A 105 -8.65 7.27 -4.30
CA GLU A 105 -10.04 7.10 -4.70
C GLU A 105 -10.68 5.91 -3.99
N HIS A 106 -9.97 4.78 -3.92
CA HIS A 106 -10.37 3.61 -3.13
C HIS A 106 -10.59 3.95 -1.66
N HIS A 107 -9.68 4.69 -1.01
CA HIS A 107 -9.84 5.04 0.41
C HIS A 107 -10.97 6.04 0.68
N ILE A 108 -11.32 6.90 -0.28
CA ILE A 108 -12.48 7.79 -0.16
C ILE A 108 -13.78 6.99 -0.36
N PHE A 109 -13.82 6.07 -1.32
CA PHE A 109 -15.01 5.26 -1.64
C PHE A 109 -14.70 3.75 -1.75
N PRO A 110 -14.41 3.06 -0.63
CA PRO A 110 -13.91 1.68 -0.67
C PRO A 110 -14.93 0.66 -1.19
N GLY A 111 -16.23 0.98 -1.10
CA GLY A 111 -17.31 0.14 -1.63
C GLY A 111 -17.66 0.42 -3.10
N MET A 112 -17.00 1.39 -3.75
CA MET A 112 -17.26 1.71 -5.16
C MET A 112 -16.57 0.72 -6.08
N ASN A 113 -17.23 0.35 -7.18
CA ASN A 113 -16.60 -0.43 -8.25
C ASN A 113 -15.41 0.37 -8.82
N SER A 114 -14.25 -0.26 -8.90
CA SER A 114 -13.00 0.39 -9.28
C SER A 114 -12.96 0.93 -10.70
N ASP A 115 -13.86 0.51 -11.59
CA ASP A 115 -14.05 1.10 -12.92
C ASP A 115 -14.40 2.59 -12.88
N TYR A 116 -14.97 3.07 -11.77
CA TYR A 116 -15.32 4.47 -11.57
C TYR A 116 -14.22 5.31 -10.89
N TYR A 117 -13.13 4.69 -10.42
CA TYR A 117 -12.03 5.45 -9.80
C TYR A 117 -11.40 6.49 -10.73
N PRO A 118 -11.23 6.26 -12.05
CA PRO A 118 -10.77 7.32 -12.94
C PRO A 118 -11.69 8.55 -12.95
N LEU A 119 -13.01 8.38 -12.83
CA LEU A 119 -13.94 9.52 -12.72
C LEU A 119 -13.74 10.28 -11.41
N VAL A 120 -13.60 9.56 -10.30
CA VAL A 120 -13.31 10.17 -8.98
C VAL A 120 -12.00 10.94 -9.03
N GLN A 121 -10.95 10.39 -9.66
CA GLN A 121 -9.67 11.05 -9.82
C GLN A 121 -9.81 12.41 -10.53
N GLU A 122 -10.59 12.48 -11.61
CA GLU A 122 -10.80 13.74 -12.32
C GLU A 122 -11.53 14.77 -11.45
N LEU A 123 -12.49 14.33 -10.63
CA LEU A 123 -13.15 15.19 -9.64
C LEU A 123 -12.18 15.66 -8.55
N LEU A 124 -11.31 14.79 -8.04
CA LEU A 124 -10.31 15.15 -7.03
C LEU A 124 -9.28 16.15 -7.57
N LYS A 125 -8.79 15.95 -8.79
CA LYS A 125 -7.91 16.92 -9.47
C LYS A 125 -8.59 18.28 -9.67
N THR A 126 -9.91 18.28 -9.91
CA THR A 126 -10.67 19.51 -10.14
C THR A 126 -10.96 20.25 -8.83
N HIS A 127 -11.42 19.53 -7.80
CA HIS A 127 -11.92 20.13 -6.56
C HIS A 127 -10.86 20.24 -5.45
N TYR A 128 -9.79 19.43 -5.51
CA TYR A 128 -8.71 19.37 -4.52
C TYR A 128 -7.30 19.33 -5.15
N PRO A 129 -7.00 20.16 -6.16
CA PRO A 129 -5.73 20.09 -6.91
C PRO A 129 -4.49 20.19 -6.02
N GLU A 130 -4.55 21.01 -4.97
CA GLU A 130 -3.42 21.26 -4.05
C GLU A 130 -3.25 20.18 -2.99
N ARG A 131 -4.26 19.33 -2.77
CA ARG A 131 -4.24 18.29 -1.72
C ARG A 131 -4.11 16.88 -2.27
N TYR A 132 -4.43 16.69 -3.54
CA TYR A 132 -4.50 15.38 -4.15
C TYR A 132 -3.11 14.87 -4.54
N ASN A 133 -2.64 13.84 -3.83
CA ASN A 133 -1.35 13.21 -4.08
C ASN A 133 -1.44 12.27 -5.30
N LEU A 134 -0.72 12.60 -6.38
CA LEU A 134 -0.61 11.76 -7.57
C LEU A 134 0.77 11.82 -8.22
N LEU A 135 1.50 10.70 -8.19
CA LEU A 135 2.84 10.56 -8.76
C LEU A 135 2.89 9.53 -9.89
N GLY A 136 3.96 9.54 -10.68
CA GLY A 136 4.28 8.40 -11.54
C GLY A 136 4.78 7.22 -10.71
N ALA A 137 4.44 5.99 -11.10
CA ALA A 137 4.88 4.79 -10.38
C ALA A 137 6.40 4.70 -10.19
N GLY A 138 7.19 5.07 -11.21
CA GLY A 138 8.65 5.10 -11.12
C GLY A 138 9.18 6.19 -10.19
N GLU A 139 8.51 7.34 -10.12
CA GLU A 139 8.86 8.42 -9.21
C GLU A 139 8.56 8.05 -7.75
N ALA A 140 7.35 7.52 -7.50
CA ALA A 140 6.98 7.00 -6.19
C ALA A 140 7.98 5.92 -5.72
N TRP A 141 8.34 5.00 -6.61
CA TRP A 141 9.34 3.96 -6.32
C TRP A 141 10.74 4.53 -6.05
N ARG A 142 11.18 5.55 -6.81
CA ARG A 142 12.48 6.19 -6.58
C ARG A 142 12.51 6.89 -5.22
N LEU A 143 11.48 7.66 -4.89
CA LEU A 143 11.37 8.33 -3.58
C LEU A 143 11.40 7.30 -2.46
N LEU A 144 10.66 6.22 -2.63
CA LEU A 144 10.57 5.11 -1.71
C LEU A 144 11.92 4.46 -1.41
N LEU A 145 12.75 4.22 -2.43
CA LEU A 145 14.11 3.71 -2.27
C LEU A 145 15.05 4.72 -1.60
N GLN A 146 14.75 6.01 -1.70
CA GLN A 146 15.55 7.09 -1.14
C GLN A 146 15.12 7.45 0.30
N THR A 147 13.94 7.05 0.75
CA THR A 147 13.41 7.36 2.09
C THR A 147 13.46 6.17 3.05
N PRO A 148 13.66 6.40 4.36
CA PRO A 148 13.41 5.40 5.39
C PRO A 148 11.95 4.91 5.44
N ARG A 149 11.67 3.80 6.14
CA ARG A 149 10.39 3.07 6.06
C ARG A 149 9.60 3.00 7.37
N HIS A 150 10.07 3.63 8.43
CA HIS A 150 9.37 3.67 9.72
C HIS A 150 8.98 5.10 10.05
N TYR A 151 7.80 5.29 10.63
CA TYR A 151 7.42 6.59 11.16
C TYR A 151 8.10 6.81 12.51
N GLN A 152 8.87 7.89 12.63
CA GLN A 152 9.37 8.38 13.92
C GLN A 152 8.25 9.11 14.66
N ASP A 153 7.50 9.90 13.90
CA ASP A 153 6.30 10.63 14.30
C ASP A 153 5.38 10.78 13.08
N ASN A 154 4.33 11.59 13.21
CA ASN A 154 3.31 11.76 12.18
C ASN A 154 3.82 12.32 10.85
N GLN A 155 4.94 13.05 10.85
CA GLN A 155 5.43 13.77 9.66
C GLN A 155 6.85 13.36 9.27
N THR A 156 7.47 12.45 10.00
CA THR A 156 8.88 12.13 9.84
C THR A 156 9.12 10.63 9.71
N LEU A 157 9.85 10.24 8.68
CA LEU A 157 10.31 8.87 8.44
C LEU A 157 11.73 8.68 8.97
N THR A 158 11.96 7.59 9.69
CA THR A 158 13.27 7.17 10.18
C THR A 158 13.57 5.71 9.83
N ASN A 159 14.86 5.34 9.90
CA ASN A 159 15.28 3.96 9.72
C ASN A 159 15.25 3.20 11.06
N TRP A 160 15.48 1.89 11.02
CA TRP A 160 15.44 1.05 12.21
C TRP A 160 16.48 1.44 13.28
N ALA A 161 17.60 2.05 12.87
CA ALA A 161 18.68 2.49 13.76
C ALA A 161 18.47 3.90 14.33
N ALA A 162 17.45 4.63 13.85
CA ALA A 162 17.17 6.02 14.21
C ALA A 162 18.31 7.03 13.96
N ASP A 163 19.27 6.70 13.09
CA ASP A 163 20.39 7.58 12.72
C ASP A 163 20.12 8.40 11.44
N ARG A 164 19.08 8.03 10.70
CA ARG A 164 18.58 8.77 9.53
C ARG A 164 17.12 9.12 9.72
N SER A 165 16.79 10.38 9.53
CA SER A 165 15.44 10.91 9.63
C SER A 165 15.16 11.91 8.52
N VAL A 166 14.01 11.80 7.85
CA VAL A 166 13.58 12.68 6.75
C VAL A 166 12.10 13.02 6.91
N PRO A 167 11.67 14.25 6.60
CA PRO A 167 10.24 14.56 6.49
C PRO A 167 9.54 13.65 5.47
N CYS A 168 8.25 13.39 5.70
CA CYS A 168 7.42 12.65 4.75
C CYS A 168 7.38 13.41 3.40
N PRO A 169 7.79 12.79 2.28
CA PRO A 169 7.96 13.50 1.01
C PRO A 169 6.71 14.19 0.46
N LEU A 170 5.52 13.71 0.82
CA LEU A 170 4.24 14.26 0.39
C LEU A 170 3.57 15.14 1.45
N ASN A 171 4.36 15.71 2.37
CA ASN A 171 3.85 16.75 3.26
C ASN A 171 3.45 17.98 2.42
N LEU A 172 2.15 18.29 2.42
CA LEU A 172 1.45 19.26 1.57
C LEU A 172 1.87 20.74 1.78
N ARG A 173 3.05 21.02 2.32
CA ARG A 173 3.57 22.38 2.52
C ARG A 173 5.02 22.57 2.09
N GLU A 174 5.84 21.51 2.06
CA GLU A 174 7.27 21.64 1.76
C GLU A 174 7.63 21.46 0.29
N LEU A 175 6.79 20.83 -0.54
CA LEU A 175 7.08 20.70 -1.97
C LEU A 175 6.95 22.03 -2.73
N GLU A 176 6.14 22.97 -2.24
CA GLU A 176 6.08 24.33 -2.77
C GLU A 176 7.29 25.16 -2.31
N GLU A 177 7.62 25.14 -1.02
CA GLU A 177 8.80 25.84 -0.49
C GLU A 177 10.14 25.26 -1.00
N ASN A 178 10.22 23.96 -1.28
CA ASN A 178 11.43 23.33 -1.83
C ASN A 178 11.51 23.42 -3.37
N LYS A 179 10.40 23.61 -4.09
CA LYS A 179 10.45 23.96 -5.51
C LYS A 179 10.97 25.39 -5.72
N GLU A 180 10.66 26.31 -4.81
CA GLU A 180 11.21 27.67 -4.84
C GLU A 180 12.70 27.74 -4.45
N LYS A 181 13.22 26.74 -3.73
CA LYS A 181 14.62 26.67 -3.28
C LYS A 181 15.52 25.73 -4.08
N ALA A 182 14.97 24.95 -5.01
CA ALA A 182 15.78 24.09 -5.87
C ALA A 182 16.45 24.95 -6.97
N PRO A 183 17.80 25.01 -7.04
CA PRO A 183 18.45 25.63 -8.18
C PRO A 183 18.09 24.84 -9.43
N ILE A 184 17.62 25.57 -10.44
CA ILE A 184 17.47 25.08 -11.81
C ILE A 184 18.82 24.50 -12.23
N CYS A 185 18.87 23.19 -12.44
CA CYS A 185 20.01 22.46 -13.00
C CYS A 185 19.50 21.66 -14.19
#